data_AF-A0AAU9XWK5-F1
#
_entry.id   AF-A0AAU9XWK5-F1
#
_cell.length_a   1.000
_cell.length_b   1.000
_cell.length_c   1.000
_cell.angle_alpha   90.00
_cell.angle_beta   90.00
_cell.angle_gamma   90.00
#
_symmetry.space_group_name_H-M   'P 1'
#
loop_
_entity.id
_entity.type
_entity.pdbx_description
1 polymer ?
#
loop_
_entity_poly.entity_id
_entity_poly.type
_entity_poly.pdbx_seq_one_letter_code
_entity_poly.pdbx_strand_id
1 'polypeptide(L)'
;MAAERNIPELGGYDFEFISVVLKDFECPVCQLTMKDPIQIGGCGHRLCNICLESLFCLFSDFLFVCCCRQPLSRDKIFPDVAFCRQILDLKVKCSHVGCPWTGELRAVQEHQLECLFEMVECPNEGCEEKVTRRDVNNHKITECVWREVSCEYCRVSFIVKNKQQHHNVCQKFPVQCTNNCGLRNIPREKLLAHLRDRCPLTEIDCKYKNLGCQNAFPRTRTKSHLKSHTGSH
;
A
#
# COMPACT_ATOMS: atom_id res chain seq x y z
N MET A 1 -5.54 9.61 -6.90
CA MET A 1 -4.64 10.64 -6.35
C MET A 1 -3.30 10.41 -7.01
N ALA A 2 -2.86 11.33 -7.87
CA ALA A 2 -1.72 11.11 -8.75
C ALA A 2 -0.42 10.99 -7.95
N ALA A 3 0.37 9.95 -8.20
CA ALA A 3 1.74 9.86 -7.72
C ALA A 3 2.48 11.12 -8.19
N GLU A 4 2.91 11.94 -7.23
CA GLU A 4 3.69 13.13 -7.45
C GLU A 4 4.97 12.73 -8.20
N ARG A 5 4.94 12.96 -9.51
CA ARG A 5 6.13 12.84 -10.36
C ARG A 5 7.09 13.89 -9.83
N ASN A 6 8.21 13.46 -9.23
CA ASN A 6 9.29 14.31 -8.73
C ASN A 6 10.05 14.99 -9.89
N ILE A 7 9.33 15.74 -10.71
CA ILE A 7 9.84 16.72 -11.64
C ILE A 7 9.24 18.03 -11.15
N PRO A 8 10.03 19.02 -10.71
CA PRO A 8 9.47 20.30 -10.30
C PRO A 8 8.53 20.86 -11.38
N GLU A 9 7.27 21.06 -11.00
CA GLU A 9 6.23 21.62 -11.87
C GLU A 9 6.54 23.08 -12.24
N LEU A 10 7.38 23.74 -11.42
CA LEU A 10 7.77 25.13 -11.57
C LEU A 10 9.30 25.27 -11.55
N GLY A 11 9.84 26.06 -12.49
CA GLY A 11 11.26 26.42 -12.51
C GLY A 11 12.18 25.44 -13.26
N GLY A 12 13.41 25.33 -12.76
CA GLY A 12 14.48 24.50 -13.34
C GLY A 12 14.50 23.07 -12.78
N TYR A 13 15.52 22.30 -13.15
CA TYR A 13 15.76 20.96 -12.63
C TYR A 13 16.34 21.01 -11.22
N ASP A 14 15.62 20.38 -10.28
CA ASP A 14 16.02 20.22 -8.89
C ASP A 14 16.43 18.75 -8.65
N PHE A 15 17.64 18.41 -9.10
CA PHE A 15 18.23 17.09 -8.91
C PHE A 15 19.61 17.22 -8.27
N GLU A 16 20.05 16.17 -7.58
CA GLU A 16 21.43 16.09 -7.12
C GLU A 16 22.34 15.70 -8.28
N PHE A 17 23.08 16.68 -8.81
CA PHE A 17 24.05 16.46 -9.88
C PHE A 17 25.34 15.83 -9.35
N ILE A 18 25.91 14.91 -10.14
CA ILE A 18 27.15 14.19 -9.77
C ILE A 18 28.37 15.12 -9.88
N SER A 19 28.38 15.94 -10.94
CA SER A 19 29.42 16.94 -11.18
C SER A 19 28.90 18.32 -10.78
N VAL A 20 29.84 19.20 -10.39
CA VAL A 20 29.53 20.61 -10.16
C VAL A 20 28.93 21.20 -11.44
N VAL A 21 27.69 21.69 -11.33
CA VAL A 21 27.01 22.39 -12.43
C VAL A 21 27.66 23.76 -12.57
N LEU A 22 27.99 24.14 -13.80
CA LEU A 22 28.53 25.47 -14.07
C LEU A 22 27.43 26.51 -13.85
N LYS A 23 27.78 27.66 -13.28
CA LYS A 23 26.83 28.76 -13.05
C LYS A 23 26.09 29.21 -14.32
N ASP A 24 26.71 29.05 -15.47
CA ASP A 24 26.11 29.38 -16.77
C ASP A 24 24.86 28.53 -17.10
N PHE A 25 24.69 27.38 -16.43
CA PHE A 25 23.56 26.47 -16.57
C PHE A 25 22.43 26.80 -15.60
N GLU A 26 22.66 27.68 -14.62
CA GLU A 26 21.67 28.09 -13.63
C GLU A 26 20.79 29.21 -14.17
N CYS A 27 19.48 29.07 -13.96
CA CYS A 27 18.52 30.10 -14.33
C CYS A 27 18.68 31.32 -13.39
N PRO A 28 18.79 32.55 -13.90
CA PRO A 28 18.88 33.74 -13.05
C PRO A 28 17.63 34.02 -12.20
N VAL A 29 16.49 33.40 -12.53
CA VAL A 29 15.20 33.61 -11.86
C VAL A 29 14.97 32.57 -10.76
N CYS A 30 14.99 31.29 -11.09
CA CYS A 30 14.74 30.22 -10.12
C CYS A 30 16.00 29.67 -9.44
N GLN A 31 17.20 30.06 -9.91
CA GLN A 31 18.50 29.62 -9.39
C GLN A 31 18.73 28.10 -9.44
N LEU A 32 17.95 27.40 -10.26
CA LEU A 32 18.09 25.97 -10.55
C LEU A 32 18.69 25.77 -11.94
N THR A 33 19.24 24.59 -12.21
CA THR A 33 19.69 24.19 -13.55
C THR A 33 18.55 24.37 -14.56
N MET A 34 18.76 25.11 -15.64
CA MET A 34 17.68 25.53 -16.52
C MET A 34 16.90 24.36 -17.13
N LYS A 35 15.57 24.42 -17.05
CA LYS A 35 14.65 23.50 -17.72
C LYS A 35 13.99 24.22 -18.88
N ASP A 36 13.97 23.57 -20.04
CA ASP A 36 13.49 24.14 -21.31
C ASP A 36 14.05 25.55 -21.54
N PRO A 37 15.38 25.71 -21.64
CA PRO A 37 16.03 27.01 -21.71
C PRO A 37 15.59 27.78 -22.96
N ILE A 38 15.24 29.04 -22.77
CA ILE A 38 15.06 30.02 -23.84
C ILE A 38 16.26 30.96 -23.88
N GLN A 39 16.62 31.45 -25.05
CA GLN A 39 17.65 32.46 -25.26
C GLN A 39 17.01 33.74 -25.80
N ILE A 40 17.37 34.87 -25.19
CA ILE A 40 16.95 36.19 -25.63
C ILE A 40 17.98 36.70 -26.65
N GLY A 41 17.64 36.71 -27.93
CA GLY A 41 18.53 37.10 -29.02
C GLY A 41 19.05 38.54 -28.92
N GLY A 42 18.33 39.44 -28.23
CA GLY A 42 18.76 40.81 -28.01
C GLY A 42 19.97 40.98 -27.09
N CYS A 43 20.22 40.03 -26.17
CA CYS A 43 21.27 40.16 -25.16
C CYS A 43 22.00 38.85 -24.82
N GLY A 44 21.63 37.72 -25.43
CA GLY A 44 22.24 36.41 -25.26
C GLY A 44 21.92 35.69 -23.94
N HIS A 45 21.14 36.29 -23.03
CA HIS A 45 20.82 35.67 -21.74
C HIS A 45 19.86 34.49 -21.89
N ARG A 46 19.99 33.54 -20.96
CA ARG A 46 19.19 32.32 -20.91
C ARG A 46 18.41 32.22 -19.61
N LEU A 47 17.22 31.64 -19.69
CA LEU A 47 16.38 31.33 -18.53
C LEU A 47 15.43 30.17 -18.86
N CYS A 48 14.78 29.58 -17.85
CA CYS A 48 13.74 28.58 -18.10
C CYS A 48 12.54 29.22 -18.81
N ASN A 49 11.89 28.47 -19.70
CA ASN A 49 10.67 28.91 -20.36
C ASN A 49 9.59 29.38 -19.35
N ILE A 50 9.33 28.57 -18.32
CA ILE A 50 8.33 28.89 -17.27
C ILE A 50 8.72 30.16 -16.48
N CYS A 51 10.02 30.37 -16.25
CA CYS A 51 10.50 31.57 -15.56
C CYS A 51 10.32 32.82 -16.43
N LEU A 52 10.51 32.72 -17.75
CA LEU A 52 10.23 33.81 -18.67
C LEU A 52 8.73 34.16 -18.69
N GLU A 53 7.87 33.14 -18.81
CA GLU A 53 6.42 33.35 -18.79
C GLU A 53 5.95 33.99 -17.47
N SER A 54 6.55 33.58 -16.35
CA SER A 54 6.28 34.20 -15.04
C SER A 54 6.66 35.69 -15.00
N LEU A 55 7.77 36.08 -15.64
CA LEU A 55 8.14 37.49 -15.79
C LEU A 55 7.13 38.25 -16.68
N PHE A 56 6.58 37.61 -17.72
CA PHE A 56 5.53 38.23 -18.53
C PHE A 56 4.23 38.47 -17.74
N CYS A 57 3.88 37.58 -16.82
CA CYS A 57 2.66 37.71 -16.03
C CYS A 57 2.74 38.78 -14.93
N LEU A 58 3.94 39.07 -14.40
CA LEU A 58 4.11 39.95 -13.24
C LEU A 58 4.27 41.44 -13.58
N PHE A 59 4.58 41.78 -14.84
CA PHE A 59 4.83 43.15 -15.27
C PHE A 59 3.85 43.55 -16.38
N SER A 60 3.20 44.71 -16.23
CA SER A 60 2.30 45.29 -17.24
C SER A 60 3.06 45.60 -18.55
N ASP A 61 2.32 45.59 -19.67
CA ASP A 61 2.74 45.56 -21.09
C ASP A 61 3.92 46.46 -21.57
N PHE A 62 4.48 47.35 -20.74
CA PHE A 62 5.40 48.40 -21.20
C PHE A 62 6.82 48.36 -20.63
N LEU A 63 7.17 47.44 -19.72
CA LEU A 63 8.50 47.41 -19.06
C LEU A 63 9.06 45.99 -18.93
N PHE A 64 8.99 45.19 -20.00
CA PHE A 64 9.67 43.90 -20.03
C PHE A 64 11.17 44.08 -20.18
N VAL A 65 11.87 43.84 -19.07
CA VAL A 65 13.28 44.15 -18.94
C VAL A 65 14.01 42.87 -18.55
N CYS A 66 14.93 42.44 -19.41
CA CYS A 66 15.82 41.32 -19.12
C CYS A 66 16.66 41.60 -17.86
N CYS A 67 17.26 40.59 -17.24
CA CYS A 67 18.18 40.76 -16.11
C CYS A 67 19.33 41.75 -16.41
N CYS A 68 19.67 41.95 -17.68
CA CYS A 68 20.65 42.94 -18.15
C CYS A 68 20.07 44.33 -18.48
N ARG A 69 18.83 44.61 -18.06
CA ARG A 69 18.10 45.84 -18.29
C ARG A 69 17.75 46.17 -19.74
N GLN A 70 17.83 45.17 -20.64
CA GLN A 70 17.48 45.33 -22.05
C GLN A 70 15.99 45.05 -22.31
N PRO A 71 15.36 45.79 -23.26
CA PRO A 71 13.98 45.52 -23.64
C PRO A 71 13.80 44.11 -24.19
N LEU A 72 12.78 43.39 -23.72
CA LEU A 72 12.40 42.10 -24.26
C LEU A 72 11.42 42.29 -25.42
N SER A 73 11.73 41.70 -26.57
CA SER A 73 10.80 41.57 -27.70
C SER A 73 10.52 40.10 -27.89
N ARG A 74 9.22 39.72 -27.94
CA ARG A 74 8.79 38.32 -28.10
C ARG A 74 9.35 37.70 -29.39
N ASP A 75 9.52 38.49 -30.44
CA ASP A 75 10.10 38.06 -31.72
C ASP A 75 11.59 37.71 -31.65
N LYS A 76 12.26 38.07 -30.55
CA LYS A 76 13.68 37.80 -30.31
C LYS A 76 13.91 36.72 -29.24
N ILE A 77 12.90 35.92 -28.92
CA ILE A 77 12.97 34.86 -27.93
C ILE A 77 12.88 33.51 -28.63
N PHE A 78 13.88 32.67 -28.40
CA PHE A 78 13.99 31.38 -29.09
C PHE A 78 14.31 30.27 -28.10
N PRO A 79 13.73 29.06 -28.24
CA PRO A 79 14.19 27.90 -27.50
C PRO A 79 15.66 27.60 -27.83
N ASP A 80 16.51 27.48 -26.81
CA ASP A 80 17.92 27.14 -26.99
C ASP A 80 18.09 25.61 -26.96
N VAL A 81 17.78 24.98 -28.08
CA VAL A 81 17.83 23.51 -28.22
C VAL A 81 19.25 22.97 -28.02
N ALA A 82 20.28 23.70 -28.45
CA ALA A 82 21.66 23.29 -28.29
C ALA A 82 22.07 23.28 -26.81
N PHE A 83 21.72 24.34 -26.08
CA PHE A 83 21.98 24.44 -24.66
C PHE A 83 21.14 23.45 -23.83
N CYS A 84 19.89 23.23 -24.22
CA CYS A 84 19.03 22.21 -23.62
C CYS A 84 19.68 20.81 -23.68
N ARG A 85 20.26 20.44 -24.83
CA ARG A 85 20.99 19.16 -24.95
C ARG A 85 22.16 19.06 -23.98
N GLN A 86 22.96 20.12 -23.84
CA GLN A 86 24.09 20.14 -22.90
C GLN A 86 23.63 19.95 -21.45
N ILE A 87 22.53 20.59 -21.05
CA ILE A 87 21.93 20.40 -19.72
C ILE A 87 21.45 18.95 -19.54
N LEU A 88 20.79 18.39 -20.55
CA LEU A 88 20.24 17.03 -20.51
C LEU A 88 21.31 15.93 -20.46
N ASP A 89 22.54 16.22 -20.89
CA ASP A 89 23.70 15.31 -20.83
C ASP A 89 24.38 15.30 -19.43
N LEU A 90 24.01 16.24 -18.55
CA LEU A 90 24.50 16.25 -17.17
C LEU A 90 24.04 14.99 -16.42
N LYS A 91 24.92 14.45 -15.57
CA LYS A 91 24.62 13.26 -14.77
C LYS A 91 24.06 13.62 -13.41
N VAL A 92 23.01 12.92 -13.00
CA VAL A 92 22.29 13.12 -11.74
C VAL A 92 22.07 11.80 -11.00
N LYS A 93 21.77 11.91 -9.71
CA LYS A 93 21.29 10.81 -8.89
C LYS A 93 19.76 10.75 -8.92
N CYS A 94 19.21 9.56 -8.74
CA CYS A 94 17.76 9.41 -8.54
C CYS A 94 17.33 10.08 -7.22
N SER A 95 16.19 10.78 -7.24
CA SER A 95 15.61 11.43 -6.06
C SER A 95 15.02 10.45 -5.04
N HIS A 96 14.81 9.18 -5.42
CA HIS A 96 14.29 8.17 -4.51
C HIS A 96 15.36 7.70 -3.54
N VAL A 97 15.05 7.77 -2.24
CA VAL A 97 15.97 7.40 -1.15
C VAL A 97 16.45 5.96 -1.32
N GLY A 98 17.77 5.77 -1.28
CA GLY A 98 18.41 4.45 -1.39
C GLY A 98 18.55 3.92 -2.81
N CYS A 99 18.02 4.62 -3.83
CA CYS A 99 18.24 4.22 -5.22
C CYS A 99 19.70 4.45 -5.63
N PRO A 100 20.44 3.41 -6.09
CA PRO A 100 21.83 3.57 -6.52
C PRO A 100 21.95 4.11 -7.95
N TRP A 101 20.83 4.34 -8.64
CA TRP A 101 20.86 4.73 -10.04
C TRP A 101 21.43 6.14 -10.21
N THR A 102 22.35 6.24 -11.16
CA THR A 102 22.94 7.48 -11.65
C THR A 102 22.94 7.45 -13.16
N GLY A 103 22.55 8.54 -13.79
CA GLY A 103 22.47 8.61 -15.25
C GLY A 103 22.34 10.03 -15.75
N GLU A 104 22.24 10.18 -17.07
CA GLU A 104 21.98 11.47 -17.70
C GLU A 104 20.59 11.98 -17.34
N LEU A 105 20.45 13.30 -17.22
CA LEU A 105 19.21 13.96 -16.85
C LEU A 105 18.05 13.60 -17.79
N ARG A 106 18.33 13.41 -19.10
CA ARG A 106 17.34 12.92 -20.08
C ARG A 106 16.74 11.55 -19.75
N ALA A 107 17.50 10.68 -19.08
CA ALA A 107 17.09 9.31 -18.78
C ALA A 107 16.34 9.19 -17.44
N VAL A 108 16.27 10.27 -16.65
CA VAL A 108 15.63 10.26 -15.33
C VAL A 108 14.16 9.92 -15.42
N GLN A 109 13.43 10.46 -16.40
CA GLN A 109 11.99 10.21 -16.52
C GLN A 109 11.70 8.73 -16.78
N GLU A 110 12.45 8.11 -17.69
CA GLU A 110 12.33 6.68 -17.98
C GLU A 110 12.71 5.84 -16.74
N HIS A 111 13.81 6.19 -16.07
CA HIS A 111 14.20 5.53 -14.83
C HIS A 111 13.13 5.63 -13.74
N GLN A 112 12.51 6.79 -13.52
CA GLN A 112 11.48 6.98 -12.49
C GLN A 112 10.27 6.05 -12.73
N LEU A 113 9.88 5.82 -13.99
CA LEU A 113 8.78 4.91 -14.32
C LEU A 113 9.02 3.46 -13.85
N GLU A 114 10.28 3.04 -13.75
CA GLU A 114 10.67 1.67 -13.39
C GLU A 114 11.49 1.58 -12.09
N CYS A 115 11.76 2.71 -11.42
CA CYS A 115 12.53 2.79 -10.19
C CYS A 115 11.96 1.85 -9.11
N LEU A 116 12.78 0.90 -8.65
CA LEU A 116 12.41 -0.07 -7.64
C LEU A 116 12.31 0.53 -6.23
N PHE A 117 12.89 1.70 -6.02
CA PHE A 117 12.93 2.43 -4.75
C PHE A 117 11.84 3.51 -4.65
N GLU A 118 11.01 3.66 -5.69
CA GLU A 118 9.82 4.50 -5.59
C GLU A 118 8.88 3.96 -4.51
N MET A 119 8.35 4.87 -3.69
CA MET A 119 7.36 4.54 -2.67
C MET A 119 5.98 4.52 -3.32
N VAL A 120 5.36 3.34 -3.36
CA VAL A 120 4.04 3.10 -3.94
C VAL A 120 3.05 2.68 -2.86
N GLU A 121 1.79 3.04 -3.04
CA GLU A 121 0.69 2.64 -2.15
C GLU A 121 0.37 1.15 -2.33
N CYS A 122 0.06 0.48 -1.22
CA CYS A 122 -0.38 -0.91 -1.27
C CYS A 122 -1.71 -1.03 -2.05
N PRO A 123 -1.83 -1.98 -2.99
CA PRO A 123 -3.06 -2.15 -3.78
C PRO A 123 -4.18 -2.89 -3.02
N ASN A 124 -3.94 -3.38 -1.80
CA ASN A 124 -4.97 -4.06 -1.01
C ASN A 124 -5.94 -3.03 -0.41
N GLU A 125 -7.24 -3.27 -0.59
CA GLU A 125 -8.28 -2.36 -0.09
C GLU A 125 -8.20 -2.16 1.44
N GLY A 126 -8.16 -0.90 1.87
CA GLY A 126 -8.04 -0.51 3.27
C GLY A 126 -6.60 -0.44 3.80
N CYS A 127 -5.59 -0.80 3.00
CA CYS A 127 -4.18 -0.61 3.36
C CYS A 127 -3.70 0.78 2.90
N GLU A 128 -3.25 1.60 3.84
CA GLU A 128 -2.70 2.95 3.58
C GLU A 128 -1.17 2.98 3.65
N GLU A 129 -0.53 1.80 3.76
CA GLU A 129 0.93 1.72 3.83
C GLU A 129 1.56 2.00 2.47
N LYS A 130 2.62 2.82 2.49
CA LYS A 130 3.50 3.03 1.35
C LYS A 130 4.74 2.16 1.52
N VAL A 131 5.08 1.40 0.48
CA VAL A 131 6.23 0.50 0.45
C VAL A 131 7.01 0.70 -0.85
N THR A 132 8.25 0.25 -0.92
CA THR A 132 9.02 0.35 -2.16
C THR A 132 8.36 -0.48 -3.26
N ARG A 133 8.47 -0.05 -4.53
CA ARG A 133 7.99 -0.83 -5.68
C ARG A 133 8.57 -2.24 -5.70
N ARG A 134 9.82 -2.41 -5.27
CA ARG A 134 10.47 -3.73 -5.14
C ARG A 134 9.69 -4.64 -4.19
N ASP A 135 9.24 -4.10 -3.07
CA ASP A 135 8.71 -4.89 -1.95
C ASP A 135 7.18 -5.00 -1.96
N VAL A 136 6.49 -4.18 -2.78
CA VAL A 136 5.02 -4.12 -2.82
C VAL A 136 4.36 -5.47 -3.05
N ASN A 137 4.94 -6.33 -3.88
CA ASN A 137 4.38 -7.65 -4.15
C ASN A 137 4.52 -8.60 -2.94
N ASN A 138 5.68 -8.56 -2.28
CA ASN A 138 5.91 -9.35 -1.07
C ASN A 138 4.97 -8.87 0.05
N HIS A 139 4.90 -7.56 0.27
CA HIS A 139 3.99 -6.94 1.23
C HIS A 139 2.54 -7.37 0.94
N LYS A 140 2.06 -7.17 -0.29
CA LYS A 140 0.68 -7.49 -0.71
C LYS A 140 0.27 -8.93 -0.39
N ILE A 141 1.15 -9.90 -0.67
CA ILE A 141 0.82 -11.32 -0.63
C ILE A 141 1.07 -11.93 0.75
N THR A 142 2.09 -11.47 1.48
CA THR A 142 2.59 -12.20 2.66
C THR A 142 2.49 -11.40 3.96
N GLU A 143 2.72 -10.09 3.93
CA GLU A 143 2.85 -9.27 5.15
C GLU A 143 1.58 -8.47 5.45
N CYS A 144 0.96 -7.90 4.41
CA CYS A 144 -0.16 -6.97 4.51
C CYS A 144 -1.33 -7.57 5.31
N VAL A 145 -1.70 -6.95 6.43
CA VAL A 145 -2.83 -7.40 7.27
C VAL A 145 -4.19 -7.25 6.59
N TRP A 146 -4.25 -6.45 5.53
CA TRP A 146 -5.44 -6.25 4.70
C TRP A 146 -5.56 -7.23 3.54
N ARG A 147 -4.59 -8.14 3.38
CA ARG A 147 -4.68 -9.19 2.35
C ARG A 147 -5.86 -10.12 2.60
N GLU A 148 -6.47 -10.57 1.52
CA GLU A 148 -7.53 -11.57 1.54
C GLU A 148 -6.94 -12.98 1.60
N VAL A 149 -7.45 -13.81 2.50
CA VAL A 149 -7.06 -15.22 2.64
C VAL A 149 -8.30 -16.11 2.74
N SER A 150 -8.20 -17.34 2.28
CA SER A 150 -9.26 -18.33 2.44
C SER A 150 -9.15 -19.07 3.77
N CYS A 151 -10.27 -19.22 4.46
CA CYS A 151 -10.33 -20.00 5.70
C CYS A 151 -9.98 -21.47 5.46
N GLU A 152 -9.05 -21.99 6.26
CA GLU A 152 -8.61 -23.38 6.21
C GLU A 152 -9.76 -24.37 6.47
N TYR A 153 -10.76 -23.95 7.25
CA TYR A 153 -11.89 -24.77 7.68
C TYR A 153 -13.10 -24.67 6.75
N CYS A 154 -13.53 -23.45 6.41
CA CYS A 154 -14.75 -23.22 5.62
C CYS A 154 -14.51 -22.77 4.18
N ARG A 155 -13.26 -22.48 3.80
CA ARG A 155 -12.86 -21.99 2.46
C ARG A 155 -13.44 -20.62 2.08
N VAL A 156 -14.19 -19.96 2.95
CA VAL A 156 -14.66 -18.58 2.75
C VAL A 156 -13.47 -17.63 2.86
N SER A 157 -13.39 -16.68 1.94
CA SER A 157 -12.38 -15.63 1.96
C SER A 157 -12.69 -14.55 2.98
N PHE A 158 -11.65 -14.04 3.64
CA PHE A 158 -11.74 -12.95 4.61
C PHE A 158 -10.40 -12.19 4.69
N ILE A 159 -10.46 -10.96 5.20
CA ILE A 159 -9.26 -10.14 5.43
C ILE A 159 -8.53 -10.61 6.69
N VAL A 160 -7.21 -10.78 6.63
CA VAL A 160 -6.37 -11.27 7.76
C VAL A 160 -6.61 -10.48 9.05
N LYS A 161 -6.73 -9.15 8.97
CA LYS A 161 -7.09 -8.27 10.11
C LYS A 161 -8.34 -8.73 10.87
N ASN A 162 -9.30 -9.35 10.18
CA ASN A 162 -10.58 -9.81 10.73
C ASN A 162 -10.59 -11.32 11.07
N LYS A 163 -9.43 -11.98 11.10
CA LYS A 163 -9.31 -13.44 11.34
C LYS A 163 -10.07 -13.93 12.57
N GLN A 164 -9.94 -13.22 13.70
CA GLN A 164 -10.61 -13.61 14.94
C GLN A 164 -12.13 -13.49 14.85
N GLN A 165 -12.63 -12.40 14.25
CA GLN A 165 -14.06 -12.20 14.02
C GLN A 165 -14.63 -13.32 13.14
N HIS A 166 -13.90 -13.70 12.08
CA HIS A 166 -14.28 -14.83 11.23
C HIS A 166 -14.32 -16.16 12.00
N HIS A 167 -13.27 -16.51 12.76
CA HIS A 167 -13.22 -17.76 13.53
C HIS A 167 -14.36 -17.89 14.55
N ASN A 168 -14.80 -16.78 15.14
CA ASN A 168 -15.90 -16.76 16.09
C ASN A 168 -17.24 -17.19 15.48
N VAL A 169 -17.46 -16.91 14.19
CA VAL A 169 -18.72 -17.23 13.48
C VAL A 169 -18.60 -18.39 12.49
N CYS A 170 -17.38 -18.86 12.21
CA CYS A 170 -17.14 -19.94 11.26
C CYS A 170 -17.73 -21.27 11.72
N GLN A 171 -18.60 -21.86 10.90
CA GLN A 171 -19.34 -23.10 11.17
C GLN A 171 -18.47 -24.36 11.17
N LYS A 172 -17.38 -24.34 10.38
CA LYS A 172 -16.43 -25.46 10.31
C LYS A 172 -15.24 -25.30 11.25
N PHE A 173 -15.16 -24.18 11.97
CA PHE A 173 -14.10 -23.94 12.94
C PHE A 173 -14.17 -24.99 14.07
N PRO A 174 -13.03 -25.61 14.44
CA PRO A 174 -12.98 -26.59 15.51
C PRO A 174 -13.21 -25.91 16.86
N VAL A 175 -14.18 -26.42 17.62
CA VAL A 175 -14.50 -25.98 18.97
C VAL A 175 -14.44 -27.17 19.93
N GLN A 176 -14.23 -26.85 21.20
CA GLN A 176 -14.28 -27.84 22.28
C GLN A 176 -15.71 -28.12 22.73
N CYS A 177 -15.92 -29.32 23.25
CA CYS A 177 -17.20 -29.70 23.86
C CYS A 177 -17.50 -28.79 25.06
N THR A 178 -18.70 -28.21 25.12
CA THR A 178 -19.15 -27.36 26.24
C THR A 178 -19.28 -28.13 27.55
N ASN A 179 -19.54 -29.44 27.48
CA ASN A 179 -19.58 -30.31 28.65
C ASN A 179 -18.17 -30.79 29.06
N ASN A 180 -17.11 -30.30 28.40
CA ASN A 180 -15.71 -30.64 28.68
C ASN A 180 -15.42 -32.16 28.70
N CYS A 181 -16.03 -32.91 27.76
CA CYS A 181 -15.81 -34.36 27.65
C CYS A 181 -14.43 -34.77 27.11
N GLY A 182 -13.50 -33.82 26.94
CA GLY A 182 -12.15 -34.02 26.42
C GLY A 182 -12.01 -33.82 24.91
N LEU A 183 -13.10 -33.83 24.14
CA LEU A 183 -13.05 -33.55 22.70
C LEU A 183 -12.90 -32.05 22.40
N ARG A 184 -11.85 -31.70 21.65
CA ARG A 184 -11.47 -30.30 21.32
C ARG A 184 -11.61 -29.91 19.85
N ASN A 185 -11.82 -30.87 18.96
CA ASN A 185 -11.83 -30.68 17.50
C ASN A 185 -13.20 -31.00 16.90
N ILE A 186 -14.27 -30.43 17.45
CA ILE A 186 -15.63 -30.62 16.94
C ILE A 186 -15.94 -29.45 16.00
N PRO A 187 -16.24 -29.66 14.71
CA PRO A 187 -16.73 -28.56 13.87
C PRO A 187 -17.95 -27.90 14.53
N ARG A 188 -17.97 -26.57 14.64
CA ARG A 188 -19.02 -25.82 15.34
C ARG A 188 -20.45 -26.27 14.98
N GLU A 189 -20.72 -26.47 13.69
CA GLU A 189 -22.01 -26.95 13.18
C GLU A 189 -22.42 -28.34 13.72
N LYS A 190 -21.45 -29.18 14.07
CA LYS A 190 -21.65 -30.55 14.59
C LYS A 190 -21.69 -30.60 16.11
N LEU A 191 -21.46 -29.50 16.81
CA LEU A 191 -21.41 -29.47 18.28
C LEU A 191 -22.74 -29.92 18.90
N LEU A 192 -23.88 -29.41 18.41
CA LEU A 192 -25.20 -29.80 18.91
C LEU A 192 -25.49 -31.29 18.70
N ALA A 193 -25.10 -31.85 17.56
CA ALA A 193 -25.23 -33.29 17.30
C ALA A 193 -24.32 -34.11 18.22
N HIS A 194 -23.08 -33.65 18.47
CA HIS A 194 -22.20 -34.28 19.45
C HIS A 194 -22.84 -34.31 20.85
N LEU A 195 -23.31 -33.16 21.34
CA LEU A 195 -23.92 -33.05 22.67
C LEU A 195 -25.14 -33.95 22.81
N ARG A 196 -26.00 -34.00 21.79
CA ARG A 196 -27.22 -34.82 21.79
C ARG A 196 -26.92 -36.32 21.76
N ASP A 197 -26.01 -36.75 20.89
CA ASP A 197 -25.98 -38.17 20.48
C ASP A 197 -24.75 -38.91 20.98
N ARG A 198 -23.62 -38.22 21.20
CA ARG A 198 -22.31 -38.85 21.37
C ARG A 198 -21.57 -38.46 22.65
N CYS A 199 -21.89 -37.30 23.22
CA CYS A 199 -21.17 -36.77 24.37
C CYS A 199 -21.35 -37.67 25.61
N PRO A 200 -20.25 -38.21 26.18
CA PRO A 200 -20.32 -39.07 27.36
C PRO A 200 -20.82 -38.33 28.62
N LEU A 201 -20.60 -37.01 28.68
CA LEU A 201 -20.95 -36.18 29.83
C LEU A 201 -22.29 -35.46 29.68
N THR A 202 -23.02 -35.67 28.58
CA THR A 202 -24.40 -35.17 28.47
C THR A 202 -25.28 -35.90 29.48
N GLU A 203 -25.99 -35.14 30.29
CA GLU A 203 -27.03 -35.66 31.16
C GLU A 203 -28.20 -36.16 30.32
N ILE A 204 -28.55 -37.41 30.52
CA ILE A 204 -29.68 -38.05 29.86
C ILE A 204 -30.65 -38.56 30.91
N ASP A 205 -31.92 -38.52 30.56
CA ASP A 205 -32.97 -39.16 31.34
C ASP A 205 -32.88 -40.69 31.26
N CYS A 206 -33.29 -41.37 32.33
CA CYS A 206 -33.50 -42.82 32.28
C CYS A 206 -34.51 -43.18 31.18
N LYS A 207 -34.24 -44.25 30.42
CA LYS A 207 -35.17 -44.77 29.39
C LYS A 207 -36.55 -45.18 29.97
N TYR A 208 -36.63 -45.37 31.28
CA TYR A 208 -37.85 -45.70 32.01
C TYR A 208 -38.47 -44.48 32.72
N LYS A 209 -38.16 -43.24 32.28
CA LYS A 209 -38.76 -42.01 32.83
C LYS A 209 -40.28 -42.03 32.79
N ASN A 210 -40.84 -42.57 31.71
CA ASN A 210 -42.29 -42.75 31.54
C ASN A 210 -42.89 -43.82 32.48
N LEU A 211 -42.05 -44.66 33.09
CA LEU A 211 -42.45 -45.65 34.10
C LEU A 211 -42.15 -45.17 35.54
N GLY A 212 -41.75 -43.90 35.72
CA GLY A 212 -41.60 -43.27 37.03
C GLY A 212 -40.17 -42.99 37.50
N CYS A 213 -39.12 -43.37 36.74
CA CYS A 213 -37.75 -43.02 37.13
C CYS A 213 -37.40 -41.56 36.78
N GLN A 214 -37.16 -40.72 37.78
CA GLN A 214 -36.88 -39.29 37.59
C GLN A 214 -35.38 -38.97 37.52
N ASN A 215 -34.51 -39.97 37.48
CA ASN A 215 -33.07 -39.76 37.53
C ASN A 215 -32.53 -39.30 36.16
N ALA A 216 -31.84 -38.16 36.16
CA ALA A 216 -30.94 -37.73 35.10
C ALA A 216 -29.48 -38.03 35.53
N PHE A 217 -28.68 -38.54 34.61
CA PHE A 217 -27.28 -38.86 34.90
C PHE A 217 -26.42 -38.73 33.62
N PRO A 218 -25.10 -38.55 33.76
CA PRO A 218 -24.19 -38.53 32.61
C PRO A 218 -24.32 -39.81 31.79
N ARG A 219 -24.34 -39.70 30.45
CA ARG A 219 -24.43 -40.84 29.53
C ARG A 219 -23.42 -41.96 29.84
N THR A 220 -22.23 -41.66 30.33
CA THR A 220 -21.25 -42.66 30.81
C THR A 220 -21.80 -43.60 31.89
N ARG A 221 -22.68 -43.10 32.76
CA ARG A 221 -23.24 -43.84 33.91
C ARG A 221 -24.46 -44.68 33.56
N THR A 222 -24.92 -44.68 32.31
CA THR A 222 -26.11 -45.44 31.86
C THR A 222 -26.06 -46.92 32.25
N LYS A 223 -24.93 -47.59 32.01
CA LYS A 223 -24.77 -49.01 32.36
C LYS A 223 -24.81 -49.24 33.87
N SER A 224 -24.23 -48.32 34.65
CA SER A 224 -24.21 -48.42 36.11
C SER A 224 -25.59 -48.18 36.71
N HIS A 225 -26.32 -47.19 36.23
CA HIS A 225 -27.67 -46.87 36.69
C HIS A 225 -28.65 -48.02 36.40
N LEU A 226 -28.63 -48.57 35.18
CA LEU A 226 -29.49 -49.70 34.82
C LEU A 226 -29.21 -50.93 35.68
N LYS A 227 -27.96 -51.21 36.04
CA LYS A 227 -27.59 -52.33 36.92
C LYS A 227 -27.99 -52.13 38.38
N SER A 228 -28.04 -50.90 38.88
CA SER A 228 -28.43 -50.64 40.27
C SER A 228 -29.94 -50.57 40.48
N HIS A 229 -30.72 -50.35 39.42
CA HIS A 229 -32.18 -50.20 39.48
C HIS A 229 -32.94 -51.35 38.78
N THR A 230 -32.27 -52.43 38.39
CA THR A 230 -32.88 -53.64 37.81
C THR A 230 -33.84 -54.39 38.76
N GLY A 231 -33.94 -54.00 40.03
CA GLY A 231 -34.91 -54.53 41.00
C GLY A 231 -36.02 -53.56 41.42
N SER A 232 -36.09 -52.35 40.83
CA SER A 232 -37.06 -51.29 41.21
C SER A 232 -37.90 -50.77 40.03
N HIS A 233 -37.85 -51.48 38.90
CA HIS A 233 -38.67 -51.28 37.71
C HIS A 233 -39.51 -52.54 37.47
#